data_AF-A0A8J3DX80-F1
#
_entry.id   AF-A0A8J3DX80-F1
#
_cell.length_a   1.000
_cell.length_b   1.000
_cell.length_c   1.000
_cell.angle_alpha   90.00
_cell.angle_beta   90.00
_cell.angle_gamma   90.00
#
_symmetry.space_group_name_H-M   'P 1'
#
loop_
_entity.id
_entity.type
_entity.pdbx_description
1 polymer ?
#
loop_
_entity_poly.entity_id
_entity_poly.type
_entity_poly.pdbx_seq_one_letter_code
_entity_poly.pdbx_strand_id
1 'polypeptide(L)'
;MAQRLNRFVDRKREPHPNDEIAIGRCIFSKRDIQVMYIDQGVGIEEMAKRIGVGRRRANHILDRFSIPKSWKSELTPRRLRVLQFIRRYQKKYHQSPLLIEISNGLGISNVHYHLTQLKKHGYIDWDHKHRSIQILKMR
;
A
#
# COMPACT_ATOMS: atom_id res chain seq x y z
N MET A 1 -2.10 43.12 31.45
CA MET A 1 -1.34 42.96 30.19
C MET A 1 -0.75 41.56 30.21
N ALA A 2 -1.32 40.60 29.47
CA ALA A 2 -0.77 40.10 28.19
C ALA A 2 0.67 39.60 28.38
N GLN A 3 1.08 38.33 28.23
CA GLN A 3 0.90 37.32 27.17
C GLN A 3 1.97 36.24 27.52
N ARG A 4 2.06 35.00 27.06
CA ARG A 4 1.27 34.02 26.30
C ARG A 4 2.23 32.81 26.21
N LEU A 5 1.70 31.60 26.41
CA LEU A 5 2.13 30.35 25.77
C LEU A 5 3.64 30.06 25.63
N ASN A 6 4.17 29.19 26.50
CA ASN A 6 5.34 28.38 26.16
C ASN A 6 4.94 26.94 25.83
N ARG A 7 4.66 26.77 24.53
CA ARG A 7 5.05 25.65 23.67
C ARG A 7 4.82 24.24 24.22
N PHE A 8 3.66 23.71 23.85
CA PHE A 8 3.47 22.28 23.63
C PHE A 8 4.68 21.75 22.85
N VAL A 9 5.52 20.99 23.54
CA VAL A 9 6.46 20.09 22.90
C VAL A 9 5.60 19.00 22.29
N ASP A 10 5.31 19.12 20.99
CA ASP A 10 4.85 18.02 20.15
C ASP A 10 5.94 16.94 20.16
N ARG A 11 5.98 16.15 21.23
CA ARG A 11 6.65 14.87 21.21
C ARG A 11 5.87 14.07 20.18
N LYS A 12 6.44 13.92 18.98
CA LYS A 12 6.05 12.89 18.03
C LYS A 12 6.19 11.55 18.76
N ARG A 13 5.14 11.14 19.47
CA ARG A 13 5.07 9.84 20.13
C ARG A 13 5.11 8.84 18.99
N GLU A 14 6.19 8.08 18.88
CA GLU A 14 6.27 7.02 17.89
C GLU A 14 5.07 6.09 18.09
N PRO A 15 4.27 5.83 17.04
CA PRO A 15 3.07 5.04 17.21
C PRO A 15 3.43 3.64 17.67
N HIS A 16 2.86 3.24 18.80
CA HIS A 16 3.09 1.92 19.38
C HIS A 16 2.48 0.86 18.44
N PRO A 17 3.08 -0.32 18.29
CA PRO A 17 2.54 -1.41 17.45
C PRO A 17 1.10 -1.84 17.81
N ASN A 18 0.63 -1.50 19.01
CA ASN A 18 -0.74 -1.73 19.50
C ASN A 18 -1.61 -0.46 19.49
N ASP A 19 -1.20 0.59 18.76
CA ASP A 19 -2.06 1.75 18.64
C ASP A 19 -3.34 1.35 17.90
N GLU A 20 -4.44 1.52 18.61
CA GLU A 20 -5.80 1.32 18.14
C GLU A 20 -6.52 2.66 18.08
N ILE A 21 -7.41 2.83 17.11
CA ILE A 21 -8.26 4.01 16.98
C ILE A 21 -9.71 3.54 17.00
N ALA A 22 -10.47 4.07 17.95
CA ALA A 22 -11.92 3.94 17.98
C ALA A 22 -12.56 4.91 16.98
N ILE A 23 -13.38 4.37 16.08
CA ILE A 23 -14.20 5.11 15.13
C ILE A 23 -15.63 4.62 15.29
N GLY A 24 -16.47 5.44 15.94
CA GLY A 24 -17.80 5.01 16.35
C GLY A 24 -17.71 3.86 17.35
N ARG A 25 -18.32 2.71 17.03
CA ARG A 25 -18.26 1.47 17.82
C ARG A 25 -17.20 0.48 17.35
N CYS A 26 -16.44 0.83 16.31
CA CYS A 26 -15.42 -0.04 15.72
C CYS A 26 -14.03 0.38 16.20
N ILE A 27 -13.16 -0.60 16.40
CA ILE A 27 -11.75 -0.40 16.75
C ILE A 27 -10.90 -0.83 15.55
N PHE A 28 -10.00 0.05 15.12
CA PHE A 28 -9.08 -0.24 14.02
C PHE A 28 -7.65 -0.17 14.50
N SER A 29 -6.90 -1.25 14.30
CA SER A 29 -5.46 -1.27 14.51
C SER A 29 -4.72 -0.62 13.33
N LYS A 30 -3.43 -0.30 13.53
CA LYS A 30 -2.53 0.06 12.44
C LYS A 30 -2.59 -0.93 11.27
N ARG A 31 -2.65 -2.24 11.57
CA ARG A 31 -2.66 -3.31 10.56
C ARG A 31 -3.93 -3.28 9.72
N ASP A 32 -5.08 -3.03 10.32
CA ASP A 32 -6.36 -2.97 9.60
C ASP A 32 -6.37 -1.82 8.59
N ILE A 33 -5.92 -0.64 9.03
CA ILE A 33 -5.79 0.54 8.16
C ILE A 33 -4.77 0.29 7.05
N GLN A 34 -3.64 -0.34 7.37
CA GLN A 34 -2.62 -0.66 6.39
C GLN A 34 -3.11 -1.67 5.34
N VAL A 35 -3.85 -2.70 5.76
CA VAL A 35 -4.44 -3.70 4.86
C VAL A 35 -5.46 -3.04 3.93
N MET A 36 -6.35 -2.20 4.46
CA MET A 36 -7.32 -1.48 3.61
C MET A 36 -6.64 -0.50 2.66
N TYR A 37 -5.73 0.32 3.16
CA TYR A 37 -5.18 1.42 2.38
C TYR A 37 -4.10 0.97 1.39
N ILE A 38 -3.12 0.21 1.87
CA ILE A 38 -1.94 -0.18 1.09
C ILE A 38 -2.16 -1.51 0.40
N ASP A 39 -2.59 -2.54 1.15
CA ASP A 39 -2.64 -3.89 0.58
C ASP A 39 -3.79 -4.02 -0.42
N GLN A 40 -5.01 -3.60 -0.07
CA GLN A 40 -6.13 -3.59 -1.01
C GLN A 40 -5.99 -2.52 -2.10
N GLY A 41 -5.02 -1.62 -1.98
CA GLY A 41 -4.73 -0.60 -2.98
C GLY A 41 -5.77 0.51 -3.06
N VAL A 42 -6.48 0.75 -1.96
CA VAL A 42 -7.65 1.63 -1.92
C VAL A 42 -7.22 3.08 -1.76
N GLY A 43 -7.87 3.98 -2.50
CA GLY A 43 -7.65 5.43 -2.34
C GLY A 43 -8.11 5.93 -0.97
N ILE A 44 -7.57 7.07 -0.53
CA ILE A 44 -7.90 7.61 0.80
C ILE A 44 -9.39 7.92 0.98
N GLU A 45 -10.07 8.33 -0.09
CA GLU A 45 -11.51 8.60 -0.08
C GLU A 45 -12.33 7.34 0.19
N GLU A 46 -12.02 6.26 -0.54
CA GLU A 46 -12.74 5.00 -0.38
C GLU A 46 -12.41 4.35 0.97
N MET A 47 -11.17 4.46 1.45
CA MET A 47 -10.81 4.07 2.82
C MET A 47 -11.64 4.86 3.84
N ALA A 48 -11.73 6.19 3.68
CA ALA A 48 -12.47 7.07 4.58
C ALA A 48 -13.96 6.70 4.62
N LYS A 49 -14.56 6.41 3.45
CA LYS A 49 -15.94 5.93 3.33
C LYS A 49 -16.16 4.62 4.08
N ARG A 50 -15.26 3.65 3.92
CA ARG A 50 -15.37 2.32 4.57
C ARG A 50 -15.29 2.38 6.09
N ILE A 51 -14.44 3.25 6.63
CA ILE A 51 -14.31 3.43 8.07
C ILE A 51 -15.30 4.47 8.63
N GLY A 52 -16.13 5.09 7.78
CA GLY A 52 -17.15 6.06 8.19
C GLY A 52 -16.60 7.39 8.70
N VAL A 53 -15.49 7.88 8.13
CA VAL A 53 -14.89 9.18 8.50
C VAL A 53 -14.71 10.09 7.30
N GLY A 54 -14.61 11.40 7.54
CA GLY A 54 -14.23 12.35 6.50
C GLY A 54 -12.75 12.25 6.11
N ARG A 55 -12.43 12.65 4.86
CA ARG A 55 -11.07 12.62 4.28
C ARG A 55 -9.99 13.24 5.19
N ARG A 56 -10.28 14.35 5.87
CA ARG A 56 -9.32 14.99 6.81
C ARG A 56 -8.97 14.08 7.97
N ARG A 57 -9.96 13.43 8.57
CA ARG A 57 -9.75 12.48 9.69
C ARG A 57 -9.02 11.23 9.23
N ALA A 58 -9.32 10.73 8.03
CA ALA A 58 -8.56 9.66 7.40
C ALA A 58 -7.06 10.02 7.23
N ASN A 59 -6.74 11.24 6.83
CA ASN A 59 -5.34 11.70 6.75
C ASN A 59 -4.66 11.70 8.13
N HIS A 60 -5.34 12.21 9.16
CA HIS A 60 -4.81 12.20 10.53
C HIS A 60 -4.59 10.78 11.06
N ILE A 61 -5.45 9.83 10.70
CA ILE A 61 -5.28 8.41 11.07
C ILE A 61 -4.00 7.84 10.44
N LEU A 62 -3.75 8.13 9.15
CA LEU A 62 -2.53 7.71 8.48
C LEU A 62 -1.29 8.34 9.11
N ASP A 63 -1.33 9.64 9.43
CA ASP A 63 -0.23 10.32 10.12
C ASP A 63 0.05 9.71 11.49
N ARG A 64 -1.02 9.47 12.26
CA ARG A 64 -0.93 8.86 13.59
C ARG A 64 -0.25 7.50 13.53
N PHE A 65 -0.58 6.66 12.56
CA PHE A 65 0.06 5.36 12.40
C PHE A 65 1.39 5.37 11.65
N SER A 66 1.88 6.55 11.25
CA SER A 66 3.04 6.72 10.39
C SER A 66 2.94 5.90 9.09
N ILE A 67 1.72 5.84 8.52
CA ILE A 67 1.45 5.16 7.26
C ILE A 67 1.64 6.18 6.11
N PRO A 68 2.48 5.88 5.11
CA PRO A 68 2.76 6.82 4.04
C PRO A 68 1.52 7.08 3.18
N LYS A 69 1.14 8.35 3.04
CA LYS A 69 0.04 8.81 2.15
C LYS A 69 0.37 8.65 0.67
N SER A 70 1.67 8.60 0.35
CA SER A 70 2.20 8.42 -1.00
C SER A 70 2.63 6.98 -1.29
N TRP A 71 2.05 5.96 -0.65
CA TRP A 71 2.42 4.56 -0.95
C TRP A 71 2.27 4.17 -2.43
N LYS A 72 1.49 4.95 -3.21
CA LYS A 72 1.44 4.82 -4.67
C LYS A 72 2.83 4.94 -5.33
N SER A 73 3.77 5.68 -4.75
CA SER A 73 5.14 5.82 -5.27
C SER A 73 6.11 4.72 -4.81
N GLU A 74 5.75 3.91 -3.82
CA GLU A 74 6.68 2.96 -3.20
C GLU A 74 6.41 1.50 -3.60
N LEU A 75 7.46 0.66 -3.50
CA LEU A 75 7.32 -0.78 -3.63
C LEU A 75 6.66 -1.34 -2.36
N THR A 76 5.32 -1.36 -2.36
CA THR A 76 4.53 -1.91 -1.25
C THR A 76 4.77 -3.41 -1.08
N PRO A 77 4.53 -4.00 0.10
CA PRO A 77 4.68 -5.44 0.32
C PRO A 77 3.92 -6.29 -0.70
N ARG A 78 2.71 -5.88 -1.10
CA ARG A 78 1.92 -6.60 -2.13
C ARG A 78 2.55 -6.51 -3.52
N ARG A 79 3.08 -5.34 -3.91
CA ARG A 79 3.80 -5.17 -5.19
C ARG A 79 5.12 -5.96 -5.18
N LEU A 80 5.82 -6.00 -4.05
CA LEU A 80 6.99 -6.84 -3.87
C LEU A 80 6.65 -8.33 -4.02
N ARG A 81 5.52 -8.79 -3.44
CA ARG A 81 5.04 -10.16 -3.64
C ARG A 81 4.77 -10.46 -5.12
N VAL A 82 4.14 -9.54 -5.85
CA VAL A 82 3.94 -9.66 -7.31
C VAL A 82 5.29 -9.79 -8.03
N LEU A 83 6.24 -8.91 -7.73
CA LEU A 83 7.57 -8.91 -8.34
C LEU A 83 8.34 -10.22 -8.05
N GLN A 84 8.29 -10.68 -6.80
CA GLN A 84 8.91 -11.94 -6.38
C GLN A 84 8.25 -13.15 -7.04
N PHE A 85 6.93 -13.14 -7.19
CA PHE A 85 6.21 -14.18 -7.90
C PHE A 85 6.66 -14.26 -9.35
N ILE A 86 6.70 -13.13 -10.06
CA ILE A 86 7.16 -13.06 -11.46
C ILE A 86 8.57 -13.63 -11.59
N ARG A 87 9.49 -13.22 -10.71
CA ARG A 87 10.88 -13.74 -10.69
C ARG A 87 10.93 -15.25 -10.48
N ARG A 88 10.19 -15.77 -9.50
CA ARG A 88 10.14 -17.22 -9.22
C ARG A 88 9.55 -18.00 -10.38
N TYR A 89 8.49 -17.46 -11.00
CA TYR A 89 7.83 -18.06 -12.15
C TYR A 89 8.78 -18.13 -13.34
N GLN A 90 9.45 -17.02 -13.69
CA GLN A 90 10.44 -16.98 -14.76
C GLN A 90 11.61 -17.94 -14.52
N LYS A 91 12.09 -18.04 -13.27
CA LYS A 91 13.16 -18.99 -12.91
C LYS A 91 12.72 -20.45 -13.11
N LYS A 92 11.46 -20.77 -12.84
CA LYS A 92 10.94 -22.14 -12.89
C LYS A 92 10.52 -22.57 -14.30
N TYR A 93 9.90 -21.67 -15.06
CA TYR A 93 9.26 -21.99 -16.35
C TYR A 93 9.97 -21.36 -17.54
N HIS A 94 11.04 -20.59 -17.32
CA HIS A 94 11.81 -19.88 -18.36
C HIS A 94 10.97 -18.95 -19.27
N GLN A 95 9.80 -18.53 -18.77
CA GLN A 95 8.89 -17.64 -19.46
C GLN A 95 8.22 -16.70 -18.47
N SER A 96 7.78 -15.54 -18.95
CA SER A 96 7.05 -14.59 -18.12
C SER A 96 5.64 -15.09 -17.86
N PRO A 97 5.10 -14.86 -16.64
CA PRO A 97 3.75 -15.29 -16.31
C PRO A 97 2.70 -14.42 -17.02
N LEU A 98 1.52 -14.99 -17.21
CA LEU A 98 0.30 -14.31 -17.61
C LEU A 98 -0.37 -13.62 -16.42
N LEU A 99 -1.22 -12.64 -16.70
CA LEU A 99 -2.03 -11.97 -15.68
C LEU A 99 -2.85 -12.97 -14.85
N ILE A 100 -3.45 -13.97 -15.50
CA ILE A 100 -4.23 -15.01 -14.85
C ILE A 100 -3.36 -15.92 -13.96
N GLU A 101 -2.12 -16.23 -14.38
CA GLU A 101 -1.18 -17.04 -13.60
C GLU A 101 -0.73 -16.29 -12.34
N ILE A 102 -0.50 -14.97 -12.45
CA ILE A 102 -0.20 -14.12 -11.29
C ILE A 102 -1.41 -14.01 -10.36
N SER A 103 -2.60 -13.80 -10.92
CA SER A 103 -3.85 -13.69 -10.17
C SER A 103 -4.10 -14.95 -9.35
N ASN A 104 -4.06 -16.12 -10.00
CA ASN A 104 -4.29 -17.41 -9.37
C ASN A 104 -3.17 -17.76 -8.38
N GLY A 105 -1.91 -17.50 -8.73
CA GLY A 105 -0.77 -17.80 -7.88
C GLY A 105 -0.67 -16.95 -6.61
N LEU A 106 -1.26 -15.76 -6.61
CA LEU A 106 -1.24 -14.84 -5.46
C LEU A 106 -2.60 -14.61 -4.79
N GLY A 107 -3.69 -15.10 -5.37
CA GLY A 107 -5.05 -14.83 -4.90
C GLY A 107 -5.41 -13.34 -4.96
N ILE A 108 -4.99 -12.62 -6.01
CA ILE A 108 -5.22 -11.18 -6.14
C ILE A 108 -5.94 -10.86 -7.46
N SER A 109 -7.01 -10.08 -7.40
CA SER A 109 -7.79 -9.70 -8.58
C SER A 109 -7.18 -8.52 -9.37
N ASN A 110 -6.52 -7.57 -8.68
CA ASN A 110 -6.05 -6.32 -9.28
C ASN A 110 -4.62 -6.40 -9.85
N VAL A 111 -4.26 -7.50 -10.53
CA VAL A 111 -2.90 -7.71 -11.06
C VAL A 111 -2.47 -6.58 -12.01
N HIS A 112 -3.35 -6.17 -12.92
CA HIS A 112 -3.05 -5.11 -13.89
C HIS A 112 -2.62 -3.82 -13.19
N TYR A 113 -3.33 -3.42 -12.13
CA TYR A 113 -2.96 -2.25 -11.33
C TYR A 113 -1.54 -2.40 -10.75
N HIS A 114 -1.22 -3.55 -10.16
CA HIS A 114 0.10 -3.79 -9.59
C HIS A 114 1.21 -3.73 -10.63
N LEU A 115 1.02 -4.32 -11.81
CA LEU A 115 2.00 -4.26 -12.90
C LEU A 115 2.18 -2.84 -13.44
N THR A 116 1.10 -2.08 -13.64
CA THR A 116 1.19 -0.67 -14.07
C THR A 116 2.01 0.16 -13.08
N GLN A 117 1.81 -0.05 -11.78
CA GLN A 117 2.59 0.67 -10.77
C GLN A 117 4.05 0.20 -10.75
N LEU A 118 4.32 -1.11 -10.87
CA LEU A 118 5.69 -1.62 -10.96
C LEU A 118 6.42 -1.06 -12.20
N LYS A 119 5.73 -0.96 -13.34
CA LYS A 119 6.26 -0.34 -14.57
C LYS A 119 6.55 1.14 -14.38
N LYS A 120 5.59 1.90 -13.83
CA LYS A 120 5.74 3.34 -13.56
C LYS A 120 6.97 3.65 -12.69
N HIS A 121 7.34 2.75 -11.78
CA HIS A 121 8.50 2.90 -10.89
C HIS A 121 9.78 2.23 -11.40
N GLY A 122 9.76 1.72 -12.63
CA GLY A 122 10.91 1.11 -13.30
C GLY A 122 11.37 -0.20 -12.67
N TYR A 123 10.49 -0.95 -12.01
CA TYR A 123 10.81 -2.30 -11.52
C TYR A 123 10.69 -3.35 -12.62
N ILE A 124 9.74 -3.13 -13.54
CA ILE A 124 9.49 -4.01 -14.67
C ILE A 124 9.32 -3.17 -15.94
N ASP A 125 9.54 -3.81 -17.08
CA ASP A 125 8.91 -3.40 -18.33
C ASP A 125 7.80 -4.39 -18.67
N TRP A 126 6.74 -3.87 -19.27
CA TRP A 126 5.55 -4.65 -19.64
C TRP A 126 4.79 -3.92 -20.74
N ASP A 127 4.72 -4.50 -21.93
CA ASP A 127 4.12 -3.91 -23.12
C ASP A 127 2.66 -4.38 -23.36
N HIS A 128 2.01 -4.96 -22.34
CA HIS A 128 0.66 -5.52 -22.40
C HIS A 128 0.49 -6.70 -23.37
N LYS A 129 1.57 -7.19 -24.01
CA LYS A 129 1.53 -8.40 -24.84
C LYS A 129 1.62 -9.67 -24.01
N HIS A 130 1.37 -10.78 -24.69
CA HIS A 130 1.49 -12.11 -24.13
C HIS A 130 2.92 -12.37 -23.61
N ARG A 131 3.03 -12.72 -22.32
CA ARG A 131 4.30 -13.10 -21.66
C ARG A 131 5.46 -12.11 -21.87
N SER A 132 5.16 -10.82 -21.85
CA SER A 132 6.17 -9.77 -22.13
C SER A 132 6.73 -9.07 -20.90
N ILE A 133 6.39 -9.53 -19.69
CA ILE A 133 6.88 -8.91 -18.46
C ILE A 133 8.39 -9.14 -18.33
N GLN A 134 9.17 -8.09 -18.20
CA GLN A 134 10.62 -8.14 -17.95
C GLN A 134 10.95 -7.46 -16.63
N ILE A 135 11.81 -8.07 -15.82
CA ILE A 135 12.25 -7.45 -14.56
C ILE A 135 13.47 -6.59 -14.86
N LEU A 136 13.38 -5.29 -14.55
CA LEU A 136 14.47 -4.33 -14.78
C LEU A 136 15.38 -4.18 -13.56
N LYS A 137 14.80 -4.18 -12.36
CA LYS A 137 15.55 -4.11 -11.10
C LYS A 137 14.85 -4.86 -9.98
N MET A 138 15.66 -5.34 -9.05
CA MET A 138 15.23 -5.80 -7.74
C MET A 138 15.79 -4.86 -6.67
N ARG A 139 15.01 -4.64 -5.62
CA ARG A 139 15.46 -3.90 -4.43
C ARG A 139 16.46 -4.75 -3.64
#